data_AF-A0A9W8JGB7-F1
#
_entry.id   AF-A0A9W8JGB7-F1
#
_cell.length_a   1.000
_cell.length_b   1.000
_cell.length_c   1.000
_cell.angle_alpha   90.00
_cell.angle_beta   90.00
_cell.angle_gamma   90.00
#
_symmetry.space_group_name_H-M   'P 1'
#
loop_
_entity.id
_entity.type
_entity.pdbx_description
1 polymer ?
#
loop_
_entity_poly.entity_id
_entity_poly.type
_entity_poly.pdbx_seq_one_letter_code
_entity_poly.pdbx_strand_id
1 'polypeptide(L)'
;MWSDPNLQPFMAVTAHWIEPKTVQTAEGPVTDLQLGADLIAFHNLPGRHTGEHLANALVFILDRLKLTNQLGWITVDNASNNDTMMDHLSDLLSRRGINFSETDNRIRCFPHITNLASKAVLTAITNIRLAAVNDDEVTVENEVVETGLSCNVIALARSLIRMIRASSLRRDKFAALQRTRNPKKAPLELLRDVDTRWSSTLLMIERLVALKEFVVQMISNFTHDLKKYELLQNDWDVLQTYIRILQQKLSHKKIPTLHQALPSFHRMITVWERLKCELPSYASVIGAGISKLKEYWKLVENVPAYTLAQMVTPTVKLEWYQKNAPGRVDWAKDLFVDTLKLYCDACSMCTPATTQAQRDAQPNPSTWADNILGSPIADRRHQHQA
;
A
#
# COMPACT_ATOMS: atom_id res chain seq x y z
N MET A 1 -9.25 -5.87 0.60
CA MET A 1 -9.30 -7.33 0.80
C MET A 1 -8.08 -7.76 1.60
N TRP A 2 -8.23 -8.71 2.52
CA TRP A 2 -7.11 -9.44 3.12
C TRP A 2 -7.59 -10.82 3.58
N SER A 3 -6.66 -11.74 3.80
CA SER A 3 -6.93 -13.00 4.49
C SER A 3 -6.40 -12.90 5.93
N ASP A 4 -7.18 -13.37 6.88
CA ASP A 4 -6.74 -13.49 8.28
C ASP A 4 -5.73 -14.66 8.44
N PRO A 5 -5.15 -14.87 9.64
CA PRO A 5 -4.25 -15.99 9.90
C PRO A 5 -4.88 -17.37 9.71
N ASN A 6 -6.22 -17.48 9.76
CA ASN A 6 -6.96 -18.71 9.50
C ASN A 6 -7.35 -18.85 8.01
N LEU A 7 -6.79 -18.00 7.15
CA LEU A 7 -7.04 -17.94 5.71
C LEU A 7 -8.50 -17.59 5.35
N GLN A 8 -9.24 -17.00 6.28
CA GLN A 8 -10.56 -16.46 6.02
C GLN A 8 -10.44 -15.11 5.30
N PRO A 9 -11.09 -14.96 4.14
CA PRO A 9 -11.00 -13.74 3.37
C PRO A 9 -12.05 -12.70 3.78
N PHE A 10 -11.60 -11.45 3.91
CA PHE A 10 -12.45 -10.34 4.28
C PHE A 10 -12.40 -9.21 3.25
N MET A 11 -13.59 -8.69 2.96
CA MET A 11 -13.81 -7.44 2.23
C MET A 11 -14.25 -6.36 3.21
N ALA A 12 -13.38 -5.37 3.41
CA ALA A 12 -13.78 -4.11 4.04
C ALA A 12 -13.94 -3.05 2.95
N VAL A 13 -15.05 -2.31 3.02
CA VAL A 13 -15.31 -1.14 2.18
C VAL A 13 -15.49 0.06 3.09
N THR A 14 -14.72 1.11 2.83
CA THR A 14 -14.84 2.40 3.52
C THR A 14 -15.32 3.46 2.55
N ALA A 15 -16.39 4.18 2.88
CA ALA A 15 -16.77 5.37 2.13
C ALA A 15 -16.01 6.58 2.65
N HIS A 16 -15.63 7.49 1.75
CA HIS A 16 -15.05 8.79 2.07
C HIS A 16 -15.83 9.84 1.26
N TRP A 17 -16.30 10.89 1.92
CA TRP A 17 -17.10 11.94 1.30
C TRP A 17 -16.79 13.30 1.93
N ILE A 18 -17.24 14.37 1.27
CA ILE A 18 -17.17 15.72 1.82
C ILE A 18 -18.59 16.18 2.09
N GLU A 19 -18.84 16.67 3.30
CA GLU A 19 -20.13 17.22 3.71
C GLU A 19 -20.00 18.70 4.08
N PRO A 20 -20.90 19.58 3.61
CA PRO A 20 -20.97 20.95 4.08
C PRO A 20 -21.62 20.99 5.46
N LYS A 21 -20.95 21.62 6.44
CA LYS A 21 -21.50 21.92 7.76
C LYS A 21 -21.53 23.41 8.00
N THR A 22 -22.66 23.91 8.47
CA THR A 22 -22.77 25.30 8.90
C THR A 22 -22.11 25.45 10.27
N VAL A 23 -21.04 26.24 10.34
CA VAL A 23 -20.34 26.59 11.57
C VAL A 23 -20.70 28.03 11.92
N GLN A 24 -21.16 28.25 13.15
CA GLN A 24 -21.42 29.59 13.65
C GLN A 24 -20.09 30.25 14.04
N THR A 25 -19.72 31.33 13.37
CA THR A 25 -18.57 32.16 13.73
C THR A 25 -19.05 33.49 14.30
N ALA A 26 -18.14 34.28 14.88
CA ALA A 26 -18.45 35.63 15.38
C ALA A 26 -18.96 36.58 14.28
N GLU A 27 -18.69 36.25 13.02
CA GLU A 27 -19.05 37.03 11.82
C GLU A 27 -20.31 36.48 11.13
N GLY A 28 -20.89 35.38 11.64
CA GLY A 28 -22.10 34.74 11.11
C GLY A 28 -21.91 33.25 10.75
N PRO A 29 -22.95 32.60 10.19
CA PRO A 29 -22.86 31.21 9.75
C PRO A 29 -21.98 31.09 8.51
N VAL A 30 -20.92 30.30 8.59
CA VAL A 30 -20.03 29.95 7.46
C VAL A 30 -20.20 28.48 7.10
N THR A 31 -20.19 28.14 5.81
CA THR A 31 -20.17 26.75 5.37
C THR A 31 -18.74 26.22 5.42
N ASP A 32 -18.51 25.22 6.25
CA ASP A 32 -17.26 24.48 6.40
C ASP A 32 -17.38 23.12 5.71
N LEU A 33 -16.39 22.74 4.88
CA LEU A 33 -16.38 21.45 4.21
C LEU A 33 -15.63 20.43 5.06
N GLN A 34 -16.34 19.43 5.58
CA GLN A 34 -15.75 18.41 6.43
C GLN A 34 -15.60 17.08 5.69
N LEU A 35 -14.44 16.45 5.89
CA LEU A 35 -14.19 15.11 5.38
C LEU A 35 -14.85 14.07 6.30
N GLY A 36 -15.84 13.35 5.76
CA GLY A 36 -16.43 12.16 6.38
C GLY A 36 -15.73 10.89 5.89
N ALA A 37 -15.56 9.93 6.78
CA ALA A 37 -15.09 8.59 6.45
C ALA A 37 -15.72 7.57 7.38
N ASP A 38 -16.26 6.48 6.83
CA ASP A 38 -16.88 5.41 7.62
C ASP A 38 -16.69 4.02 6.99
N LEU A 39 -16.70 2.99 7.84
CA LEU A 39 -16.67 1.59 7.44
C LEU A 39 -18.09 1.14 7.07
N ILE A 40 -18.39 1.16 5.77
CA ILE A 40 -19.73 0.87 5.28
C ILE A 40 -20.00 -0.64 5.10
N ALA A 41 -18.95 -1.45 5.04
CA ALA A 41 -19.06 -2.89 4.96
C ALA A 41 -17.81 -3.59 5.50
N PHE A 42 -18.03 -4.70 6.19
CA PHE A 42 -16.99 -5.65 6.60
C PHE A 42 -17.59 -7.05 6.52
N HIS A 43 -17.26 -7.79 5.45
CA HIS A 43 -17.85 -9.10 5.18
C HIS A 43 -16.76 -10.15 5.00
N ASN A 44 -17.02 -11.35 5.52
CA ASN A 44 -16.32 -12.55 5.06
C ASN A 44 -16.81 -12.85 3.65
N LEU A 45 -15.89 -13.02 2.70
CA LEU A 45 -16.23 -13.26 1.30
C LEU A 45 -15.75 -14.66 0.87
N PRO A 46 -16.52 -15.73 1.18
CA PRO A 46 -16.11 -17.09 0.92
C PRO A 46 -16.01 -17.39 -0.58
N GLY A 47 -15.25 -18.43 -0.95
CA GLY A 47 -15.09 -18.84 -2.35
C GLY A 47 -13.94 -18.13 -3.07
N ARG A 48 -13.97 -18.16 -4.41
CA ARG A 48 -12.89 -17.58 -5.23
C ARG A 48 -13.05 -16.05 -5.31
N HIS A 49 -11.98 -15.31 -5.08
CA HIS A 49 -11.94 -13.84 -5.21
C HIS A 49 -11.65 -13.40 -6.64
N THR A 50 -12.46 -13.90 -7.58
CA THR A 50 -12.45 -13.42 -8.97
C THR A 50 -12.91 -11.96 -9.02
N GLY A 51 -12.49 -11.22 -10.05
CA GLY A 51 -12.94 -9.84 -10.23
C GLY A 51 -14.45 -9.72 -10.30
N GLU A 52 -15.12 -10.61 -11.03
CA GLU A 52 -16.58 -10.67 -11.12
C GLU A 52 -17.26 -10.79 -9.75
N HIS A 53 -16.79 -11.71 -8.91
CA HIS A 53 -17.38 -11.91 -7.60
C HIS A 53 -17.18 -10.67 -6.71
N LEU A 54 -15.99 -10.08 -6.72
CA LEU A 54 -15.70 -8.85 -5.98
C LEU A 54 -16.56 -7.67 -6.47
N ALA A 55 -16.77 -7.53 -7.78
CA ALA A 55 -17.58 -6.48 -8.37
C ALA A 55 -19.06 -6.61 -7.97
N ASN A 56 -19.61 -7.82 -8.07
CA ASN A 56 -20.99 -8.11 -7.65
C ASN A 56 -21.19 -7.85 -6.15
N ALA A 57 -20.23 -8.27 -5.30
CA ALA A 57 -20.30 -8.01 -3.87
C ALA A 57 -20.27 -6.50 -3.56
N LEU A 58 -19.43 -5.73 -4.25
CA LEU A 58 -19.38 -4.28 -4.08
C LEU A 58 -20.67 -3.60 -4.53
N VAL A 59 -21.20 -3.95 -5.70
CA VAL A 59 -22.47 -3.42 -6.20
C VAL A 59 -23.62 -3.71 -5.23
N PHE A 60 -23.67 -4.93 -4.67
CA PHE A 60 -24.66 -5.28 -3.66
C PHE A 60 -24.59 -4.36 -2.42
N ILE A 61 -23.38 -4.10 -1.92
CA ILE A 61 -23.16 -3.19 -0.78
C ILE A 61 -23.62 -1.77 -1.13
N LEU A 62 -23.24 -1.26 -2.30
CA LEU A 62 -23.60 0.08 -2.75
C LEU A 62 -25.11 0.23 -2.95
N ASP A 63 -25.78 -0.77 -3.53
CA ASP A 63 -27.23 -0.79 -3.74
C ASP A 63 -27.97 -0.80 -2.40
N ARG A 64 -27.54 -1.64 -1.46
CA ARG A 64 -28.11 -1.71 -0.12
C ARG A 64 -28.04 -0.37 0.62
N LEU A 65 -26.97 0.38 0.40
CA LEU A 65 -26.75 1.69 1.02
C LEU A 65 -27.27 2.86 0.17
N LYS A 66 -27.81 2.59 -1.03
CA LYS A 66 -28.28 3.58 -2.01
C LYS A 66 -27.19 4.58 -2.42
N LEU A 67 -25.95 4.09 -2.50
CA LEU A 67 -24.76 4.87 -2.86
C LEU A 67 -24.32 4.68 -4.31
N THR A 68 -24.92 3.76 -5.06
CA THR A 68 -24.48 3.39 -6.42
C THR A 68 -24.41 4.60 -7.37
N ASN A 69 -25.38 5.52 -7.29
CA ASN A 69 -25.42 6.73 -8.12
C ASN A 69 -24.49 7.85 -7.61
N GLN A 70 -23.89 7.69 -6.43
CA GLN A 70 -23.00 8.67 -5.81
C GLN A 70 -21.52 8.21 -5.85
N LEU A 71 -21.25 7.11 -6.55
CA LEU A 71 -19.91 6.56 -6.66
C LEU A 71 -19.02 7.45 -7.56
N GLY A 72 -18.02 8.10 -6.96
CA GLY A 72 -17.03 8.90 -7.68
C GLY A 72 -15.82 8.08 -8.11
N TRP A 73 -14.94 7.74 -7.17
CA TRP A 73 -13.70 6.98 -7.42
C TRP A 73 -13.53 5.85 -6.42
N ILE A 74 -12.85 4.79 -6.86
CA ILE A 74 -12.51 3.63 -6.03
C ILE A 74 -11.00 3.58 -5.84
N THR A 75 -10.56 3.47 -4.58
CA THR A 75 -9.16 3.19 -4.26
C THR A 75 -8.99 1.71 -3.91
N VAL A 76 -8.16 1.00 -4.68
CA VAL A 76 -7.80 -0.40 -4.43
C VAL A 76 -6.29 -0.62 -4.59
N ASP A 77 -5.79 -1.72 -4.04
CA ASP A 77 -4.41 -2.13 -4.32
C ASP A 77 -4.26 -2.65 -5.77
N ASN A 78 -3.03 -3.00 -6.14
CA ASN A 78 -2.70 -3.39 -7.51
C ASN A 78 -2.64 -4.91 -7.69
N ALA A 79 -3.38 -5.67 -6.90
CA ALA A 79 -3.60 -7.10 -7.18
C ALA A 79 -4.36 -7.26 -8.50
N SER A 80 -4.04 -8.31 -9.26
CA SER A 80 -4.59 -8.53 -10.60
C SER A 80 -6.10 -8.77 -10.62
N ASN A 81 -6.65 -9.35 -9.56
CA ASN A 81 -8.10 -9.51 -9.44
C ASN A 81 -8.84 -8.16 -9.36
N ASN A 82 -8.21 -7.11 -8.82
CA ASN A 82 -8.78 -5.77 -8.83
C ASN A 82 -8.79 -5.13 -10.22
N ASP A 83 -7.93 -5.56 -11.15
CA ASP A 83 -8.03 -5.14 -12.55
C ASP A 83 -9.35 -5.67 -13.13
N THR A 84 -9.54 -6.99 -13.08
CA THR A 84 -10.79 -7.62 -13.56
C THR A 84 -12.04 -7.16 -12.80
N MET A 85 -11.92 -6.83 -11.50
CA MET A 85 -13.05 -6.30 -10.72
C MET A 85 -13.53 -4.96 -11.25
N MET A 86 -12.61 -4.06 -11.59
CA MET A 86 -12.96 -2.74 -12.11
C MET A 86 -13.60 -2.84 -13.49
N ASP A 87 -13.14 -3.76 -14.34
CA ASP A 87 -13.73 -4.05 -15.65
C ASP A 87 -15.19 -4.53 -15.51
N HIS A 88 -15.43 -5.54 -14.66
CA HIS A 88 -16.78 -6.04 -14.40
C HIS A 88 -17.68 -4.97 -13.75
N LEU A 89 -17.14 -4.15 -12.86
CA LEU A 89 -17.90 -3.07 -12.23
C LEU A 89 -18.33 -2.02 -13.26
N SER A 90 -17.45 -1.64 -14.19
CA SER A 90 -17.77 -0.70 -15.27
C SER A 90 -18.92 -1.23 -16.14
N ASP A 91 -18.89 -2.51 -16.53
CA ASP A 91 -19.98 -3.13 -17.30
C ASP A 91 -21.31 -3.15 -16.52
N LEU A 92 -21.28 -3.55 -15.24
CA LEU A 92 -22.47 -3.59 -14.38
C LEU A 92 -23.10 -2.20 -14.20
N LEU A 93 -22.29 -1.15 -14.02
CA LEU A 93 -22.75 0.22 -13.86
C LEU A 93 -23.23 0.83 -15.19
N SER A 94 -22.54 0.53 -16.30
CA SER A 94 -22.93 0.98 -17.65
C SER A 94 -24.29 0.45 -18.05
N ARG A 95 -24.59 -0.82 -17.75
CA ARG A 95 -25.94 -1.43 -17.96
C ARG A 95 -27.04 -0.73 -17.16
N ARG A 96 -26.68 0.01 -16.12
CA ARG A 96 -27.59 0.80 -15.28
C ARG A 96 -27.61 2.28 -15.67
N GLY A 97 -26.96 2.66 -16.77
CA GLY A 97 -26.87 4.04 -17.25
C GLY A 97 -25.93 4.93 -16.42
N ILE A 98 -25.05 4.34 -15.61
CA ILE A 98 -24.08 5.07 -14.79
C ILE A 98 -22.74 5.09 -15.52
N ASN A 99 -22.25 6.29 -15.84
CA ASN A 99 -20.95 6.45 -16.47
C ASN A 99 -19.84 6.17 -15.45
N PHE A 100 -19.12 5.06 -15.62
CA PHE A 100 -18.03 4.65 -14.75
C PHE A 100 -16.96 3.92 -15.56
N SER A 101 -15.77 4.50 -15.63
CA SER A 101 -14.61 3.92 -16.30
C SER A 101 -13.77 3.09 -15.33
N GLU A 102 -13.43 1.88 -15.75
CA GLU A 102 -12.51 0.97 -15.07
C GLU A 102 -11.11 1.57 -14.86
N THR A 103 -10.69 2.52 -15.71
CA THR A 103 -9.42 3.23 -15.60
C THR A 103 -9.56 4.56 -14.88
N ASP A 104 -10.48 5.43 -15.34
CA ASP A 104 -10.50 6.84 -14.90
C ASP A 104 -11.15 7.01 -13.53
N ASN A 105 -11.99 6.07 -13.12
CA ASN A 105 -12.57 6.03 -11.78
C ASN A 105 -11.74 5.19 -10.79
N ARG A 106 -10.56 4.70 -11.20
CA ARG A 106 -9.65 3.92 -10.34
C ARG A 106 -8.49 4.73 -9.80
N ILE A 107 -8.41 4.84 -8.48
CA ILE A 107 -7.24 5.33 -7.77
C ILE A 107 -6.38 4.13 -7.35
N ARG A 108 -5.13 4.11 -7.79
CA ARG A 108 -4.18 3.07 -7.39
C ARG A 108 -3.52 3.43 -6.06
N CYS A 109 -3.43 2.45 -5.17
CA CYS A 109 -2.83 2.63 -3.84
C CYS A 109 -1.32 2.94 -3.94
N PHE A 110 -0.93 4.21 -3.71
CA PHE A 110 0.47 4.63 -3.76
C PHE A 110 1.39 3.88 -2.77
N PRO A 111 1.01 3.68 -1.49
CA PRO A 111 1.79 2.83 -0.58
C PRO A 111 2.01 1.40 -1.09
N HIS A 112 1.04 0.81 -1.79
CA HIS A 112 1.22 -0.50 -2.39
C HIS A 112 2.23 -0.46 -3.54
N ILE A 113 2.16 0.57 -4.40
CA ILE A 113 3.08 0.75 -5.53
C ILE A 113 4.53 0.94 -5.06
N THR A 114 4.73 1.78 -4.05
CA THR A 114 6.06 1.98 -3.43
C THR A 114 6.59 0.68 -2.82
N ASN A 115 5.75 -0.12 -2.18
CA ASN A 115 6.14 -1.45 -1.70
C ASN A 115 6.51 -2.40 -2.85
N LEU A 116 5.78 -2.39 -3.97
CA LEU A 116 6.14 -3.17 -5.16
C LEU A 116 7.49 -2.73 -5.76
N ALA A 117 7.75 -1.43 -5.81
CA ALA A 117 9.03 -0.90 -6.27
C ALA A 117 10.18 -1.33 -5.34
N SER A 118 9.99 -1.29 -4.02
CA SER A 118 10.96 -1.83 -3.06
C SER A 118 11.16 -3.34 -3.20
N LYS A 119 10.10 -4.11 -3.49
CA LYS A 119 10.22 -5.55 -3.80
C LYS A 119 11.03 -5.79 -5.08
N ALA A 120 10.84 -4.98 -6.12
CA ALA A 120 11.64 -5.06 -7.34
C ALA A 120 13.14 -4.83 -7.07
N VAL A 121 13.46 -3.85 -6.22
CA VAL A 121 14.84 -3.60 -5.73
C VAL A 121 15.39 -4.83 -5.00
N LEU A 122 14.63 -5.38 -4.04
CA LEU A 122 15.04 -6.56 -3.27
C LEU A 122 15.27 -7.80 -4.15
N THR A 123 14.41 -8.01 -5.15
CA THR A 123 14.58 -9.08 -6.14
C THR A 123 15.83 -8.87 -6.97
N ALA A 124 16.09 -7.64 -7.45
CA ALA A 124 17.29 -7.32 -8.20
C ALA A 124 18.58 -7.54 -7.38
N ILE A 125 18.57 -7.16 -6.10
CA ILE A 125 19.66 -7.46 -5.15
C ILE A 125 19.94 -8.97 -5.09
N THR A 126 18.88 -9.78 -5.06
CA THR A 126 19.00 -11.23 -4.98
C THR A 126 19.48 -11.84 -6.32
N ASN A 127 19.01 -11.31 -7.45
CA ASN A 127 19.31 -11.84 -8.80
C ASN A 127 20.71 -11.51 -9.32
N ILE A 128 21.28 -10.34 -9.00
CA ILE A 128 22.68 -10.01 -9.35
C ILE A 128 23.64 -11.11 -8.93
N ARG A 129 23.29 -11.85 -7.88
CA ARG A 129 24.11 -12.90 -7.31
C ARG A 129 23.90 -14.27 -7.97
N LEU A 130 22.70 -14.58 -8.48
CA LEU A 130 22.48 -15.82 -9.24
C LEU A 130 23.25 -15.78 -10.57
N ALA A 131 23.30 -14.63 -11.22
CA ALA A 131 24.06 -14.45 -12.46
C ALA A 131 25.57 -14.54 -12.23
N ALA A 132 26.09 -14.05 -11.10
CA ALA A 132 27.50 -14.13 -10.75
C ALA A 132 28.00 -15.55 -10.38
N VAL A 133 27.09 -16.50 -10.14
CA VAL A 133 27.42 -17.90 -9.78
C VAL A 133 27.30 -18.86 -10.97
N ASN A 134 26.63 -18.45 -12.05
CA ASN A 134 26.38 -19.30 -13.23
C ASN A 134 27.42 -19.13 -14.35
N ASP A 135 28.44 -18.30 -14.17
CA ASP A 135 29.46 -18.00 -15.21
C ASP A 135 30.72 -18.88 -15.10
N ASP A 136 30.74 -19.87 -14.19
CA ASP A 136 31.76 -20.92 -14.12
C ASP A 136 31.07 -22.30 -13.93
N GLU A 137 31.53 -23.30 -14.68
CA GLU A 137 31.06 -24.69 -14.62
C GLU A 137 31.10 -25.25 -13.19
N VAL A 138 29.97 -25.78 -12.73
CA VAL A 138 29.84 -26.45 -11.44
C VAL A 138 30.54 -27.82 -11.49
N THR A 139 31.69 -27.94 -10.84
CA THR A 139 32.04 -29.19 -10.16
C THR A 139 31.68 -29.08 -8.68
N VAL A 140 30.79 -29.99 -8.28
CA VAL A 140 30.37 -30.22 -6.90
C VAL A 140 31.58 -30.69 -6.10
N GLU A 141 32.03 -29.88 -5.14
CA GLU A 141 32.56 -30.25 -3.82
C GLU A 141 33.51 -29.15 -3.30
N ASN A 142 33.20 -28.62 -2.12
CA ASN A 142 34.10 -27.90 -1.22
C ASN A 142 35.11 -26.94 -1.85
N GLU A 143 34.77 -25.66 -2.04
CA GLU A 143 35.78 -24.61 -1.92
C GLU A 143 35.20 -23.25 -1.54
N VAL A 144 35.81 -22.67 -0.51
CA VAL A 144 35.58 -21.33 0.00
C VAL A 144 36.21 -20.37 -1.01
N VAL A 145 35.42 -19.85 -1.94
CA VAL A 145 35.92 -18.88 -2.92
C VAL A 145 35.95 -17.49 -2.28
N GLU A 146 37.17 -17.07 -1.91
CA GLU A 146 37.56 -15.69 -1.64
C GLU A 146 37.47 -14.83 -2.91
N THR A 147 36.26 -14.35 -3.25
CA THR A 147 36.08 -13.16 -4.09
C THR A 147 34.85 -12.36 -3.67
N GLY A 148 35.07 -11.33 -2.85
CA GLY A 148 34.53 -9.98 -3.05
C GLY A 148 33.02 -9.66 -2.98
N LEU A 149 32.08 -10.62 -2.95
CA LEU A 149 30.65 -10.32 -2.77
C LEU A 149 29.90 -11.48 -2.07
N SER A 150 30.34 -11.77 -0.84
CA SER A 150 29.80 -12.77 0.11
C SER A 150 28.28 -12.92 0.08
N CYS A 151 27.81 -14.17 -0.05
CA CYS A 151 26.52 -14.79 0.30
C CYS A 151 25.36 -13.85 0.63
N ASN A 152 24.19 -14.00 -0.04
CA ASN A 152 22.98 -13.15 0.12
C ASN A 152 22.87 -12.50 1.53
N VAL A 153 23.38 -11.26 1.69
CA VAL A 153 23.58 -10.64 3.02
C VAL A 153 22.26 -10.51 3.76
N ILE A 154 21.17 -10.31 3.00
CA ILE A 154 19.81 -10.29 3.54
C ILE A 154 19.40 -11.70 4.01
N ALA A 155 19.69 -12.76 3.26
CA ALA A 155 19.41 -14.13 3.70
C ALA A 155 20.27 -14.55 4.91
N LEU A 156 21.53 -14.10 4.95
CA LEU A 156 22.43 -14.31 6.09
C LEU A 156 21.87 -13.62 7.34
N ALA A 157 21.50 -12.34 7.21
CA ALA A 157 20.80 -11.57 8.24
C ALA A 157 19.50 -12.24 8.71
N ARG A 158 18.66 -12.71 7.78
CA ARG A 158 17.42 -13.45 8.09
C ARG A 158 17.74 -14.71 8.91
N SER A 159 18.75 -15.48 8.51
CA SER A 159 19.14 -16.72 9.16
C SER A 159 19.66 -16.47 10.58
N LEU A 160 20.56 -15.49 10.73
CA LEU A 160 21.09 -15.07 12.04
C LEU A 160 19.96 -14.68 13.00
N ILE A 161 19.05 -13.80 12.54
CA ILE A 161 17.90 -13.37 13.35
C ILE A 161 17.02 -14.55 13.72
N ARG A 162 16.75 -15.47 12.78
CA ARG A 162 15.96 -16.68 13.05
C ARG A 162 16.59 -17.51 14.16
N MET A 163 17.90 -17.73 14.08
CA MET A 163 18.64 -18.55 15.05
C MET A 163 18.72 -17.93 16.44
N ILE A 164 18.82 -16.60 16.53
CA ILE A 164 18.77 -15.88 17.81
C ILE A 164 17.35 -15.95 18.39
N ARG A 165 16.32 -15.74 17.58
CA ARG A 165 14.93 -15.69 18.05
C ARG A 165 14.30 -17.04 18.36
N ALA A 166 14.78 -18.12 17.73
CA ALA A 166 14.21 -19.46 17.89
C ALA A 166 14.42 -20.02 19.31
N SER A 167 15.43 -19.55 20.05
CA SER A 167 15.73 -20.02 21.41
C SER A 167 15.36 -18.97 22.46
N SER A 168 14.58 -19.36 23.47
CA SER A 168 14.30 -18.51 24.64
C SER A 168 15.59 -18.08 25.34
N LEU A 169 16.49 -19.03 25.59
CA LEU A 169 17.79 -18.77 26.22
C LEU A 169 18.62 -17.73 25.45
N ARG A 170 18.63 -17.80 24.12
CA ARG A 170 19.33 -16.81 23.28
C ARG A 170 18.70 -15.43 23.37
N ARG A 171 17.37 -15.35 23.36
CA ARG A 171 16.66 -14.07 23.54
C ARG A 171 16.95 -13.46 24.91
N ASP A 172 16.97 -14.27 25.97
CA ASP A 172 17.27 -13.80 27.32
C ASP A 172 18.71 -13.29 27.45
N LYS A 173 19.68 -14.04 26.91
CA LYS A 173 21.08 -13.61 26.84
C LYS A 173 21.26 -12.32 26.03
N PHE A 174 20.59 -12.21 24.88
CA PHE A 174 20.64 -11.01 24.04
C PHE A 174 20.02 -9.79 24.74
N ALA A 175 18.94 -9.99 25.49
CA ALA A 175 18.34 -8.94 26.30
C ALA A 175 19.24 -8.57 27.50
N ALA A 176 19.93 -9.53 28.11
CA ALA A 176 20.89 -9.28 29.20
C ALA A 176 22.05 -8.40 28.73
N LEU A 177 22.64 -8.68 27.56
CA LEU A 177 23.70 -7.83 26.96
C LEU A 177 23.28 -6.36 26.84
N GLN A 178 22.04 -6.12 26.38
CA GLN A 178 21.49 -4.77 26.28
C GLN A 178 21.29 -4.11 27.64
N ARG A 179 20.77 -4.86 28.64
CA ARG A 179 20.56 -4.35 30.00
C ARG A 179 21.87 -4.00 30.69
N THR A 180 22.93 -4.78 30.50
CA THR A 180 24.26 -4.49 31.06
C THR A 180 24.81 -3.16 30.53
N ARG A 181 24.58 -2.87 29.25
CA ARG A 181 25.04 -1.62 28.62
C ARG A 181 24.17 -0.41 28.98
N ASN A 182 22.86 -0.58 29.03
CA ASN A 182 21.92 0.49 29.37
C ASN A 182 20.73 -0.04 30.19
N PRO A 183 20.85 -0.06 31.53
CA PRO A 183 19.82 -0.61 32.42
C PRO A 183 18.48 0.14 32.37
N LYS A 184 18.51 1.42 31.96
CA LYS A 184 17.32 2.30 31.93
C LYS A 184 16.46 2.12 30.68
N LYS A 185 16.96 1.42 29.65
CA LYS A 185 16.24 1.23 28.39
C LYS A 185 15.74 -0.21 28.29
N ALA A 186 14.46 -0.37 27.95
CA ALA A 186 13.91 -1.69 27.69
C ALA A 186 14.67 -2.37 26.52
N PRO A 187 15.09 -3.64 26.66
CA PRO A 187 15.82 -4.34 25.61
C PRO A 187 14.92 -4.53 24.39
N LEU A 188 15.52 -4.39 23.22
CA LEU A 188 14.84 -4.53 21.94
C LEU A 188 15.06 -5.94 21.38
N GLU A 189 13.99 -6.56 20.89
CA GLU A 189 14.11 -7.78 20.08
C GLU A 189 14.55 -7.46 18.65
N LEU A 190 15.23 -8.42 18.02
CA LEU A 190 15.42 -8.42 16.57
C LEU A 190 14.08 -8.65 15.87
N LEU A 191 13.86 -7.95 14.76
CA LEU A 191 12.63 -8.08 13.97
C LEU A 191 12.78 -9.18 12.92
N ARG A 192 11.75 -10.00 12.71
CA ARG A 192 11.73 -10.97 11.60
C ARG A 192 11.20 -10.30 10.35
N ASP A 193 11.77 -10.67 9.22
CA ASP A 193 11.17 -10.40 7.93
C ASP A 193 9.85 -11.16 7.77
N VAL A 194 8.86 -10.50 7.17
CA VAL A 194 7.52 -11.06 6.94
C VAL A 194 7.06 -10.58 5.58
N ASP A 195 7.00 -11.48 4.60
CA ASP A 195 6.77 -11.14 3.19
C ASP A 195 5.42 -10.42 2.93
N THR A 196 4.44 -10.69 3.80
CA THR A 196 3.10 -10.10 3.75
C THR A 196 2.99 -8.73 4.41
N ARG A 197 3.99 -8.32 5.20
CA ARG A 197 4.00 -7.01 5.89
C ARG A 197 4.89 -6.02 5.13
N TRP A 198 4.34 -4.87 4.74
CA TRP A 198 5.11 -3.85 4.03
C TRP A 198 6.31 -3.37 4.85
N SER A 199 7.41 -3.11 4.15
CA SER A 199 8.68 -2.63 4.72
C SER A 199 9.32 -3.55 5.78
N SER A 200 8.85 -4.80 5.93
CA SER A 200 9.37 -5.74 6.93
C SER A 200 10.87 -6.01 6.77
N THR A 201 11.35 -6.18 5.54
CA THR A 201 12.78 -6.36 5.24
C THR A 201 13.60 -5.14 5.63
N LEU A 202 13.14 -3.92 5.31
CA LEU A 202 13.82 -2.68 5.71
C LEU A 202 13.88 -2.57 7.24
N LEU A 203 12.74 -2.74 7.92
CA LEU A 203 12.67 -2.66 9.39
C LEU A 203 13.54 -3.73 10.07
N MET A 204 13.62 -4.92 9.50
CA MET A 204 14.53 -5.97 9.95
C MET A 204 15.98 -5.51 9.86
N ILE A 205 16.40 -4.98 8.70
CA ILE A 205 17.78 -4.53 8.48
C ILE A 205 18.11 -3.34 9.39
N GLU A 206 17.25 -2.33 9.46
CA GLU A 206 17.42 -1.17 10.34
C GLU A 206 17.57 -1.60 11.81
N ARG A 207 16.73 -2.53 12.29
CA ARG A 207 16.85 -3.07 13.65
C ARG A 207 18.15 -3.82 13.86
N LEU A 208 18.54 -4.66 12.90
CA LEU A 208 19.77 -5.46 12.98
C LEU A 208 21.00 -4.55 13.06
N VAL A 209 21.08 -3.55 12.16
CA VAL A 209 22.15 -2.56 12.13
C VAL A 209 22.19 -1.72 13.41
N ALA A 210 21.03 -1.27 13.91
CA ALA A 210 20.94 -0.53 15.16
C ALA A 210 21.40 -1.34 16.39
N LEU A 211 21.33 -2.67 16.32
CA LEU A 211 21.77 -3.59 17.38
C LEU A 211 23.10 -4.30 17.07
N LYS A 212 23.87 -3.81 16.07
CA LYS A 212 25.12 -4.42 15.60
C LYS A 212 26.07 -4.79 16.74
N GLU A 213 26.33 -3.88 17.67
CA GLU A 213 27.22 -4.10 18.81
C GLU A 213 26.83 -5.35 19.63
N PHE A 214 25.54 -5.46 19.97
CA PHE A 214 25.04 -6.59 20.76
C PHE A 214 25.02 -7.90 19.98
N VAL A 215 24.78 -7.84 18.67
CA VAL A 215 24.80 -9.01 17.80
C VAL A 215 26.21 -9.57 17.69
N VAL A 216 27.21 -8.72 17.47
CA VAL A 216 28.63 -9.12 17.44
C VAL A 216 29.05 -9.71 18.77
N GLN A 217 28.72 -9.05 19.90
CA GLN A 217 29.01 -9.59 21.24
C GLN A 217 28.33 -10.94 21.49
N MET A 218 27.10 -11.14 21.02
CA MET A 218 26.38 -12.39 21.18
C MET A 218 27.05 -13.55 20.44
N ILE A 219 27.52 -13.31 19.22
CA ILE A 219 28.24 -14.29 18.41
C ILE A 219 29.56 -14.65 19.10
N SER A 220 30.34 -13.65 19.52
CA SER A 220 31.64 -13.85 20.16
C SER A 220 31.57 -14.58 21.50
N ASN A 221 30.58 -14.26 22.34
CA ASN A 221 30.58 -14.70 23.74
C ASN A 221 29.83 -16.03 23.99
N PHE A 222 28.88 -16.43 23.14
CA PHE A 222 27.86 -17.39 23.58
C PHE A 222 27.49 -18.50 22.62
N THR A 223 27.99 -18.54 21.38
CA THR A 223 27.44 -19.49 20.39
C THR A 223 28.37 -19.76 19.20
N HIS A 224 29.19 -20.81 19.29
CA HIS A 224 30.01 -21.30 18.17
C HIS A 224 29.18 -21.63 16.93
N ASP A 225 27.93 -22.09 17.11
CA ASP A 225 27.02 -22.41 16.01
C ASP A 225 26.41 -21.18 15.33
N LEU A 226 26.50 -19.99 15.94
CA LEU A 226 26.15 -18.72 15.29
C LEU A 226 27.29 -18.15 14.44
N LYS A 227 28.53 -18.62 14.63
CA LYS A 227 29.71 -18.10 13.90
C LYS A 227 29.59 -18.27 12.38
N LYS A 228 28.90 -19.32 11.92
CA LYS A 228 28.59 -19.52 10.50
C LYS A 228 27.62 -18.49 9.90
N TYR A 229 26.97 -17.68 10.73
CA TYR A 229 26.08 -16.58 10.33
C TYR A 229 26.69 -15.20 10.63
N GLU A 230 27.98 -15.15 10.94
CA GLU A 230 28.69 -13.91 11.24
C GLU A 230 28.70 -12.99 10.01
N LEU A 231 28.31 -11.73 10.22
CA LEU A 231 28.34 -10.69 9.20
C LEU A 231 29.68 -9.98 9.29
N LEU A 232 30.45 -10.00 8.19
CA LEU A 232 31.72 -9.30 8.08
C LEU A 232 31.49 -7.78 8.00
N GLN A 233 32.55 -6.98 8.22
CA GLN A 233 32.43 -5.52 8.17
C GLN A 233 31.85 -5.03 6.83
N ASN A 234 32.29 -5.61 5.71
CA ASN A 234 31.73 -5.32 4.39
C ASN A 234 30.22 -5.62 4.29
N ASP A 235 29.75 -6.71 4.91
CA ASP A 235 28.32 -7.05 4.93
C ASP A 235 27.50 -5.98 5.67
N TRP A 236 28.02 -5.44 6.77
CA TRP A 236 27.38 -4.33 7.49
C TRP A 236 27.28 -3.06 6.64
N ASP A 237 28.33 -2.75 5.85
CA ASP A 237 28.36 -1.57 4.99
C ASP A 237 27.39 -1.73 3.79
N VAL A 238 27.27 -2.96 3.26
CA VAL A 238 26.24 -3.32 2.27
C VAL A 238 24.83 -3.16 2.86
N LEU A 239 24.58 -3.63 4.09
CA LEU A 239 23.28 -3.46 4.76
C LEU A 239 22.92 -1.99 4.97
N GLN A 240 23.89 -1.14 5.33
CA GLN A 240 23.69 0.31 5.42
C GLN A 240 23.32 0.92 4.06
N THR A 241 23.96 0.44 2.99
CA THR A 241 23.62 0.87 1.63
C THR A 241 22.20 0.45 1.26
N TYR A 242 21.77 -0.76 1.61
CA TYR A 242 20.39 -1.21 1.39
C TYR A 242 19.37 -0.40 2.19
N ILE A 243 19.67 -0.02 3.44
CA ILE A 243 18.82 0.90 4.21
C ILE A 243 18.63 2.20 3.42
N ARG A 244 19.73 2.81 2.94
CA ARG A 244 19.67 4.07 2.19
C ARG A 244 18.84 3.96 0.90
N ILE A 245 18.92 2.83 0.18
CA ILE A 245 18.14 2.59 -1.04
C ILE A 245 16.65 2.37 -0.73
N LEU A 246 16.36 1.55 0.29
CA LEU A 246 15.00 1.11 0.63
C LEU A 246 14.24 2.10 1.52
N GLN A 247 14.90 3.10 2.10
CA GLN A 247 14.26 4.12 2.93
C GLN A 247 13.20 4.90 2.14
N GLN A 248 11.94 4.52 2.36
CA GLN A 248 10.77 5.16 1.79
C GLN A 248 9.88 5.62 2.95
N LYS A 249 9.72 6.94 3.10
CA LYS A 249 8.80 7.51 4.09
C LYS A 249 7.37 7.33 3.60
N LEU A 250 6.75 6.21 3.95
CA LEU A 250 5.33 5.93 3.68
C LEU A 250 4.46 6.71 4.68
N SER A 251 3.54 7.50 4.16
CA SER A 251 2.81 8.52 4.91
C SER A 251 1.86 7.95 5.97
N HIS A 252 1.84 8.59 7.14
CA HIS A 252 0.77 8.51 8.14
C HIS A 252 0.10 9.88 8.23
N LYS A 253 -1.08 10.11 7.64
CA LYS A 253 -1.90 11.31 7.95
C LYS A 253 -3.41 11.08 7.75
N LYS A 254 -4.21 11.70 8.63
CA LYS A 254 -5.68 11.80 8.59
C LYS A 254 -6.18 12.98 7.70
N ILE A 255 -5.44 13.32 6.65
CA ILE A 255 -5.67 14.53 5.81
C ILE A 255 -5.84 14.07 4.35
N PRO A 256 -6.67 14.72 3.50
CA PRO A 256 -6.72 14.43 2.07
C PRO A 256 -5.32 14.38 1.44
N THR A 257 -4.91 13.20 0.96
CA THR A 257 -3.53 12.95 0.51
C THR A 257 -3.39 12.84 -1.01
N LEU A 258 -4.49 12.76 -1.75
CA LEU A 258 -4.46 12.45 -3.19
C LEU A 258 -3.68 13.49 -4.01
N HIS A 259 -3.80 14.78 -3.65
CA HIS A 259 -3.04 15.87 -4.29
C HIS A 259 -1.51 15.72 -4.16
N GLN A 260 -1.03 14.94 -3.17
CA GLN A 260 0.38 14.66 -2.94
C GLN A 260 0.87 13.41 -3.67
N ALA A 261 -0.01 12.61 -4.29
CA ALA A 261 0.37 11.37 -4.93
C ALA A 261 1.33 11.61 -6.10
N LEU A 262 0.97 12.44 -7.10
CA LEU A 262 1.83 12.75 -8.25
C LEU A 262 3.17 13.39 -7.82
N PRO A 263 3.20 14.40 -6.92
CA PRO A 263 4.45 14.94 -6.41
C PRO A 263 5.31 13.89 -5.67
N SER A 264 4.68 12.96 -4.94
CA SER A 264 5.40 11.92 -4.20
C SER A 264 6.03 10.88 -5.13
N PHE A 265 5.30 10.46 -6.16
CA PHE A 265 5.84 9.62 -7.24
C PHE A 265 7.05 10.26 -7.90
N HIS A 266 6.89 11.50 -8.37
CA HIS A 266 7.97 12.23 -9.05
C HIS A 266 9.18 12.38 -8.13
N ARG A 267 8.98 12.79 -6.88
CA ARG A 267 10.05 12.92 -5.88
C ARG A 267 10.78 11.61 -5.64
N MET A 268 10.05 10.49 -5.50
CA MET A 268 10.67 9.18 -5.28
C MET A 268 11.53 8.76 -6.48
N ILE A 269 11.03 8.94 -7.71
CA ILE A 269 11.79 8.69 -8.93
C ILE A 269 13.03 9.58 -8.99
N THR A 270 12.91 10.89 -8.77
CA THR A 270 14.06 11.81 -8.77
C THR A 270 15.11 11.44 -7.74
N VAL A 271 14.70 11.07 -6.52
CA VAL A 271 15.60 10.63 -5.45
C VAL A 271 16.34 9.36 -5.88
N TRP A 272 15.63 8.37 -6.41
CA TRP A 272 16.26 7.13 -6.88
C TRP A 272 17.16 7.33 -8.10
N GLU A 273 16.81 8.19 -9.06
CA GLU A 273 17.70 8.53 -10.18
C GLU A 273 18.98 9.22 -9.68
N ARG A 274 18.89 10.09 -8.67
CA ARG A 274 20.08 10.66 -8.02
C ARG A 274 20.92 9.59 -7.32
N LEU A 275 20.29 8.73 -6.52
CA LEU A 275 20.97 7.64 -5.84
C LEU A 275 21.65 6.68 -6.81
N LYS A 276 21.05 6.44 -7.98
CA LYS A 276 21.62 5.65 -9.07
C LYS A 276 22.94 6.25 -9.58
N CYS A 277 23.04 7.58 -9.68
CA CYS A 277 24.29 8.27 -10.02
C CYS A 277 25.31 8.24 -8.87
N GLU A 278 24.85 8.38 -7.63
CA GLU A 278 25.71 8.37 -6.43
C GLU A 278 26.27 6.98 -6.11
N LEU A 279 25.58 5.91 -6.53
CA LEU A 279 25.93 4.51 -6.27
C LEU A 279 25.97 3.68 -7.57
N PRO A 280 27.00 3.86 -8.43
CA PRO A 280 27.06 3.18 -9.73
C PRO A 280 27.00 1.66 -9.64
N SER A 281 27.64 1.05 -8.62
CA SER A 281 27.61 -0.41 -8.40
C SER A 281 26.22 -0.97 -8.11
N TYR A 282 25.28 -0.13 -7.67
CA TYR A 282 23.89 -0.48 -7.40
C TYR A 282 22.93 0.08 -8.46
N ALA A 283 23.44 0.61 -9.57
CA ALA A 283 22.62 1.31 -10.55
C ALA A 283 21.57 0.39 -11.21
N SER A 284 21.90 -0.88 -11.45
CA SER A 284 20.97 -1.89 -11.97
C SER A 284 19.87 -2.22 -10.96
N VAL A 285 20.23 -2.36 -9.67
CA VAL A 285 19.30 -2.60 -8.55
C VAL A 285 18.30 -1.46 -8.42
N ILE A 286 18.80 -0.23 -8.34
CA ILE A 286 17.97 0.96 -8.20
C ILE A 286 17.11 1.15 -9.46
N GLY A 287 17.69 0.86 -10.64
CA GLY A 287 17.01 0.88 -11.93
C GLY A 287 15.79 -0.04 -12.00
N ALA A 288 15.84 -1.23 -11.40
CA ALA A 288 14.70 -2.13 -11.32
C ALA A 288 13.51 -1.50 -10.55
N GLY A 289 13.82 -0.85 -9.42
CA GLY A 289 12.83 -0.10 -8.65
C GLY A 289 12.24 1.09 -9.43
N ILE A 290 13.09 1.91 -10.05
CA ILE A 290 12.65 3.06 -10.87
C ILE A 290 11.74 2.60 -12.01
N SER A 291 12.11 1.50 -12.68
CA SER A 291 11.31 0.94 -13.78
C SER A 291 9.91 0.58 -13.31
N LYS A 292 9.80 -0.03 -12.11
CA LYS A 292 8.49 -0.35 -11.51
C LYS A 292 7.67 0.89 -11.16
N LEU A 293 8.30 1.96 -10.67
CA LEU A 293 7.61 3.24 -10.44
C LEU A 293 7.12 3.87 -11.74
N LYS A 294 7.93 3.85 -12.80
CA LYS A 294 7.57 4.40 -14.13
C LYS A 294 6.45 3.61 -14.79
N GLU A 295 6.40 2.28 -14.62
CA GLU A 295 5.29 1.43 -15.06
C GLU A 295 3.96 1.91 -14.47
N TYR A 296 3.91 2.09 -13.14
CA TYR A 296 2.70 2.56 -12.47
C TYR A 296 2.40 4.04 -12.69
N TRP A 297 3.41 4.87 -12.92
CA TRP A 297 3.22 6.28 -13.27
C TRP A 297 2.31 6.42 -14.49
N LYS A 298 2.54 5.62 -15.54
CA LYS A 298 1.71 5.61 -16.77
C LYS A 298 0.24 5.30 -16.50
N LEU A 299 -0.03 4.50 -15.46
CA LEU A 299 -1.39 4.10 -15.06
C LEU A 299 -2.07 5.13 -14.15
N VAL A 300 -1.31 6.08 -13.61
CA VAL A 300 -1.77 7.08 -12.64
C VAL A 300 -1.88 8.47 -13.28
N GLU A 301 -0.99 8.80 -14.20
CA GLU A 301 -0.83 10.15 -14.72
C GLU A 301 -2.00 10.65 -15.58
N ASN A 302 -2.84 9.74 -16.08
CA ASN A 302 -4.01 10.08 -16.90
C ASN A 302 -5.33 10.01 -16.12
N VAL A 303 -5.31 9.46 -14.91
CA VAL A 303 -6.52 9.33 -14.08
C VAL A 303 -6.94 10.72 -13.58
N PRO A 304 -8.15 11.21 -13.91
CA PRO A 304 -8.58 12.57 -13.61
C PRO A 304 -8.48 12.96 -12.14
N ALA A 305 -8.78 12.04 -11.23
CA ALA A 305 -8.83 12.28 -9.78
C ALA A 305 -7.54 12.94 -9.23
N TYR A 306 -6.37 12.51 -9.72
CA TYR A 306 -5.09 13.01 -9.23
C TYR A 306 -4.86 14.46 -9.64
N THR A 307 -5.17 14.80 -10.89
CA THR A 307 -5.05 16.16 -11.43
C THR A 307 -6.07 17.08 -10.79
N LEU A 308 -7.33 16.65 -10.70
CA LEU A 308 -8.40 17.43 -10.08
C LEU A 308 -8.08 17.74 -8.61
N ALA A 309 -7.65 16.73 -7.84
CA ALA A 309 -7.25 16.92 -6.43
C ALA A 309 -6.11 17.94 -6.28
N GLN A 310 -5.15 17.93 -7.21
CA GLN A 310 -4.06 18.91 -7.21
C GLN A 310 -4.53 20.31 -7.59
N MET A 311 -5.42 20.42 -8.58
CA MET A 311 -5.98 21.69 -9.06
C MET A 311 -6.81 22.43 -8.02
N VAL A 312 -7.64 21.70 -7.25
CA VAL A 312 -8.44 22.30 -6.17
C VAL A 312 -7.59 22.70 -4.95
N THR A 313 -6.35 22.23 -4.86
CA THR A 313 -5.46 22.56 -3.74
C THR A 313 -4.84 23.95 -3.92
N PRO A 314 -5.14 24.94 -3.04
CA PRO A 314 -4.73 26.32 -3.25
C PRO A 314 -3.22 26.56 -3.32
N THR A 315 -2.44 25.68 -2.67
CA THR A 315 -0.98 25.80 -2.55
C THR A 315 -0.20 25.17 -3.71
N VAL A 316 -0.86 24.43 -4.61
CA VAL A 316 -0.19 23.72 -5.70
C VAL A 316 -0.77 24.11 -7.05
N LYS A 317 -2.09 24.04 -7.21
CA LYS A 317 -2.81 24.36 -8.47
C LYS A 317 -2.07 23.82 -9.70
N LEU A 318 -1.71 24.69 -10.64
CA LEU A 318 -0.96 24.38 -11.86
C LEU A 318 0.57 24.44 -11.71
N GLU A 319 1.09 24.95 -10.59
CA GLU A 319 2.54 25.20 -10.43
C GLU A 319 3.34 23.91 -10.56
N TRP A 320 2.79 22.80 -10.04
CA TRP A 320 3.44 21.50 -10.18
C TRP A 320 3.57 21.07 -11.66
N TYR A 321 2.52 21.25 -12.46
CA TYR A 321 2.54 20.94 -13.89
C TYR A 321 3.47 21.87 -14.66
N GLN A 322 3.43 23.17 -14.39
CA GLN A 322 4.34 24.15 -15.01
C GLN A 322 5.81 23.78 -14.78
N LYS A 323 6.14 23.31 -13.57
CA LYS A 323 7.52 22.95 -13.20
C LYS A 323 7.96 21.58 -13.70
N ASN A 324 7.10 20.56 -13.62
CA ASN A 324 7.50 19.16 -13.80
C ASN A 324 6.94 18.51 -15.08
N ALA A 325 5.90 19.09 -15.69
CA ALA A 325 5.25 18.55 -16.89
C ALA A 325 4.62 19.67 -17.75
N PRO A 326 5.41 20.63 -18.27
CA PRO A 326 4.90 21.83 -18.94
C PRO A 326 4.02 21.51 -20.16
N GLY A 327 4.32 20.44 -20.89
CA GLY A 327 3.52 19.99 -22.03
C GLY A 327 2.14 19.45 -21.68
N ARG A 328 1.81 19.29 -20.39
CA ARG A 328 0.49 18.82 -19.91
C ARG A 328 -0.34 19.89 -19.22
N VAL A 329 0.14 21.13 -19.19
CA VAL A 329 -0.53 22.25 -18.51
C VAL A 329 -1.91 22.51 -19.12
N ASP A 330 -2.01 22.55 -20.44
CA ASP A 330 -3.28 22.86 -21.12
C ASP A 330 -4.28 21.72 -20.94
N TRP A 331 -3.85 20.47 -21.09
CA TRP A 331 -4.67 19.30 -20.75
C TRP A 331 -5.21 19.36 -19.31
N ALA A 332 -4.37 19.71 -18.32
CA ALA A 332 -4.80 19.79 -16.92
C ALA A 332 -5.82 20.92 -16.69
N LYS A 333 -5.68 22.05 -17.40
CA LYS A 333 -6.65 23.15 -17.36
C LYS A 333 -7.97 22.74 -17.99
N ASP A 334 -7.92 22.17 -19.20
CA ASP A 334 -9.11 21.77 -19.95
C ASP A 334 -9.90 20.73 -19.15
N LEU A 335 -9.22 19.73 -18.60
CA LEU A 335 -9.83 18.74 -17.71
C LEU A 335 -10.55 19.40 -16.52
N PHE A 336 -9.92 20.37 -15.87
CA PHE A 336 -10.52 21.06 -14.72
C PHE A 336 -11.74 21.89 -15.13
N VAL A 337 -11.62 22.65 -16.22
CA VAL A 337 -12.70 23.50 -16.75
C VAL A 337 -13.90 22.65 -17.19
N ASP A 338 -13.67 21.57 -17.94
CA ASP A 338 -14.73 20.70 -18.42
C ASP A 338 -15.41 19.95 -17.28
N THR A 339 -14.65 19.53 -16.26
CA THR A 339 -15.22 18.96 -15.04
C THR A 339 -16.10 19.98 -14.32
N LEU A 340 -15.66 21.23 -14.17
CA LEU A 340 -16.46 22.27 -13.52
C LEU A 340 -17.74 22.61 -14.30
N LYS A 341 -17.70 22.64 -15.63
CA LYS A 341 -18.89 22.88 -16.46
C LYS A 341 -19.99 21.86 -16.15
N LEU A 342 -19.63 20.57 -16.06
CA LEU A 342 -20.58 19.51 -15.71
C LEU A 342 -21.28 19.78 -14.37
N TYR A 343 -20.54 20.27 -13.36
CA TYR A 343 -21.12 20.63 -12.07
C TYR A 343 -21.98 21.90 -12.14
N CYS A 344 -21.53 22.93 -12.88
CA CYS A 344 -22.30 24.17 -13.07
C CYS A 344 -23.62 23.91 -13.79
N ASP A 345 -23.61 23.08 -14.83
CA ASP A 345 -24.79 22.72 -15.61
C ASP A 345 -25.77 21.90 -14.76
N ALA A 346 -25.28 20.96 -13.96
CA ALA A 346 -26.09 20.20 -13.00
C ALA A 346 -26.69 21.09 -11.89
N CYS A 347 -25.92 22.04 -11.35
CA CYS A 347 -26.42 23.01 -10.38
C CYS A 347 -27.49 23.95 -10.98
N SER A 348 -27.37 24.29 -12.27
CA SER A 348 -28.33 25.14 -12.99
C SER A 348 -29.66 24.43 -13.27
N MET A 349 -29.67 23.09 -13.28
CA MET A 349 -30.86 22.25 -13.38
C MET A 349 -31.53 21.99 -12.02
N CYS A 350 -30.83 22.22 -10.90
CA CYS A 350 -31.29 21.93 -9.53
C CYS A 350 -31.85 23.15 -8.77
N THR A 351 -32.50 24.09 -9.46
CA THR A 351 -33.40 25.05 -8.80
C THR A 351 -34.65 24.30 -8.32
N PRO A 352 -34.98 24.25 -7.01
CA PRO A 352 -36.06 23.39 -6.55
C PRO A 352 -37.43 23.97 -6.96
N ALA A 353 -38.09 23.31 -7.91
CA ALA A 353 -39.54 23.37 -8.01
C ALA A 353 -40.13 22.56 -6.85
N THR A 354 -40.75 23.27 -5.91
CA THR A 354 -41.54 22.71 -4.82
C THR A 354 -42.66 21.82 -5.38
N THR A 355 -42.66 20.51 -5.17
CA THR A 355 -43.92 19.74 -5.16
C THR A 355 -43.85 18.47 -4.32
N GLN A 356 -44.91 18.31 -3.53
CA GLN A 356 -45.19 17.27 -2.55
C GLN A 356 -45.36 15.87 -3.15
N ALA A 357 -44.95 14.89 -2.35
CA ALA A 357 -45.58 13.59 -2.08
C ALA A 357 -46.25 12.83 -3.24
N GLN A 358 -45.67 11.68 -3.57
CA GLN A 358 -46.43 10.44 -3.79
C GLN A 358 -45.56 9.23 -3.43
N ARG A 359 -45.97 8.54 -2.35
CA ARG A 359 -45.52 7.21 -1.99
C ARG A 359 -46.27 6.24 -2.89
N ASP A 360 -45.55 5.37 -3.60
CA ASP A 360 -46.13 4.13 -4.09
C ASP A 360 -45.14 2.96 -3.89
N ALA A 361 -45.74 1.82 -3.55
CA ALA A 361 -45.11 0.61 -3.07
C ALA A 361 -44.22 -0.08 -4.11
N GLN A 362 -43.11 -0.68 -3.66
CA GLN A 362 -42.37 -1.67 -4.43
C GLN A 362 -42.14 -2.96 -3.62
N PRO A 363 -42.05 -4.12 -4.31
CA PRO A 363 -42.16 -5.45 -3.70
C PRO A 363 -40.82 -5.96 -3.17
N ASN A 364 -40.91 -6.81 -2.14
CA ASN A 364 -39.82 -7.49 -1.44
C ASN A 364 -38.79 -8.17 -2.39
N PRO A 365 -37.50 -7.81 -2.33
CA PRO A 365 -36.42 -8.55 -2.98
C PRO A 365 -35.65 -9.38 -1.95
N SER A 366 -36.23 -10.50 -1.49
CA SER A 366 -35.53 -11.47 -0.65
C SER A 366 -35.61 -12.85 -1.30
N THR A 367 -34.54 -13.28 -1.98
CA THR A 367 -34.25 -14.70 -2.29
C THR A 367 -32.95 -14.92 -3.06
N TRP A 368 -32.34 -13.90 -3.69
CA TRP A 368 -31.05 -14.08 -4.41
C TRP A 368 -29.81 -13.71 -3.56
N ALA A 369 -29.95 -12.73 -2.67
CA ALA A 369 -28.86 -12.15 -1.89
C ALA A 369 -28.28 -13.08 -0.81
N ASP A 370 -29.11 -13.98 -0.25
CA ASP A 370 -28.70 -14.90 0.81
C ASP A 370 -27.74 -16.00 0.30
N ASN A 371 -27.74 -16.27 -1.01
CA ASN A 371 -26.86 -17.27 -1.63
C ASN A 371 -25.44 -16.76 -1.89
N ILE A 372 -25.22 -15.45 -1.87
CA ILE A 372 -23.91 -14.84 -2.21
C ILE A 372 -23.09 -14.51 -0.96
N LEU A 373 -23.75 -14.15 0.15
CA LEU A 373 -23.05 -13.60 1.32
C LEU A 373 -22.79 -14.60 2.44
N GLY A 374 -23.35 -15.82 2.36
CA GLY A 374 -23.32 -16.78 3.46
C GLY A 374 -24.17 -16.29 4.65
N SER A 375 -24.96 -17.18 5.24
CA SER A 375 -25.80 -16.78 6.38
C SER A 375 -24.96 -16.23 7.54
N PRO A 376 -25.41 -15.16 8.21
CA PRO A 376 -24.77 -14.68 9.43
C PRO A 376 -24.69 -15.83 10.43
N ILE A 377 -23.52 -16.05 11.01
CA ILE A 377 -23.33 -17.00 12.11
C ILE A 377 -24.26 -16.58 13.25
N ALA A 378 -25.35 -17.32 13.43
CA ALA A 378 -26.25 -17.15 14.55
C ALA A 378 -25.51 -17.58 15.82
N ASP A 379 -25.38 -16.62 16.73
CA ASP A 379 -24.87 -16.77 18.08
C ASP A 379 -25.64 -17.88 18.81
N ARG A 380 -25.01 -19.05 19.03
CA ARG A 380 -25.54 -20.06 19.96
C ARG A 380 -24.93 -19.84 21.34
N ARG A 381 -25.56 -18.96 22.11
CA ARG A 381 -25.50 -19.02 23.57
C ARG A 381 -26.91 -19.20 24.13
N HIS A 382 -26.99 -20.16 25.05
CA HIS A 382 -28.12 -20.54 25.91
C HIS A 382 -29.21 -21.43 25.31
N GLN A 383 -29.12 -22.72 25.65
CA GLN A 383 -30.21 -23.42 26.33
C GLN A 383 -29.62 -24.55 27.20
N HIS A 384 -29.66 -24.33 28.52
CA HIS A 384 -29.58 -25.36 29.56
C HIS A 384 -31.02 -25.67 30.00
N GLN A 385 -31.31 -26.96 30.20
CA GLN A 385 -32.45 -27.64 30.88
C GLN A 385 -32.84 -28.85 29.99
N ALA A 386 -32.82 -30.10 30.44
CA ALA A 386 -32.76 -30.71 31.77
C ALA A 386 -31.86 -31.95 31.76
#